data_AF-A0A528V7C3-F1
#
_entry.id   AF-A0A528V7C3-F1
#
_cell.length_a   1.000
_cell.length_b   1.000
_cell.length_c   1.000
_cell.angle_alpha   90.00
_cell.angle_beta   90.00
_cell.angle_gamma   90.00
#
_symmetry.space_group_name_H-M   'P 1'
#
loop_
_entity.id
_entity.type
_entity.pdbx_description
1 polymer ?
#
loop_
_entity_poly.entity_id
_entity_poly.type
_entity_poly.pdbx_seq_one_letter_code
_entity_poly.pdbx_strand_id
1 'polypeptide(L)' 'DGVIVIDGADVSTTDAPADCTIKLSLDDLESLISGDLNPTMAFMSGKIKVEGDMSVAMALSQLIG' A
#
# COMPACT_ATOMS: atom_id res chain seq x y z
N ASP A 1 -7.16 0.37 -12.67
CA ASP A 1 -7.78 0.47 -11.34
C ASP A 1 -8.10 -0.91 -10.81
N GLY A 2 -7.23 -1.43 -9.97
CA GLY A 2 -7.44 -2.67 -9.24
C GLY A 2 -7.45 -2.35 -7.75
N VAL A 3 -8.36 -2.98 -7.01
CA VAL A 3 -8.41 -2.91 -5.55
C VAL A 3 -8.10 -4.28 -5.00
N ILE A 4 -7.27 -4.32 -3.96
CA ILE A 4 -7.01 -5.50 -3.17
C ILE A 4 -7.37 -5.12 -1.75
N VAL A 5 -8.35 -5.81 -1.17
CA VAL A 5 -8.76 -5.64 0.22
C VAL A 5 -8.27 -6.86 0.99
N ILE A 6 -7.54 -6.61 2.07
CA ILE A 6 -7.03 -7.62 2.98
C ILE A 6 -7.71 -7.39 4.33
N ASP A 7 -8.51 -8.36 4.76
CA ASP A 7 -9.16 -8.36 6.07
C ASP A 7 -8.75 -9.64 6.82
N GLY A 8 -7.76 -9.50 7.71
CA GLY A 8 -7.17 -10.64 8.40
C GLY A 8 -6.53 -11.65 7.43
N ALA A 9 -7.16 -12.83 7.29
CA ALA A 9 -6.70 -13.88 6.37
C ALA A 9 -7.45 -13.88 5.03
N ASP A 10 -8.50 -13.07 4.91
CA ASP A 10 -9.33 -12.99 3.71
C ASP A 10 -8.78 -11.93 2.75
N VAL A 11 -8.67 -12.32 1.47
CA VAL A 11 -8.23 -11.44 0.38
C VAL A 11 -9.33 -11.36 -0.65
N SER A 12 -9.74 -10.14 -1.00
CA SER A 12 -10.75 -9.92 -2.04
C SER A 12 -10.35 -8.80 -2.99
N THR A 13 -10.97 -8.79 -4.17
CA THR A 13 -10.83 -7.69 -5.15
C THR A 13 -12.11 -6.84 -5.22
N THR A 14 -12.97 -6.95 -4.20
CA THR A 14 -14.19 -6.17 -4.08
C THR A 14 -13.88 -4.93 -3.26
N ASP A 15 -14.21 -3.76 -3.79
CA ASP A 15 -14.01 -2.50 -3.07
C ASP A 15 -14.86 -2.49 -1.80
N ALA A 16 -14.20 -2.24 -0.66
CA ALA A 16 -14.79 -2.28 0.66
C ALA A 16 -14.08 -1.26 1.56
N PRO A 17 -14.77 -0.72 2.58
CA PRO A 17 -14.13 0.16 3.55
C PRO A 17 -13.00 -0.56 4.27
N ALA A 18 -11.83 0.09 4.32
CA ALA A 18 -10.64 -0.39 5.01
C ALA A 18 -10.16 0.66 6.01
N ASP A 19 -9.56 0.22 7.12
CA ASP A 19 -8.95 1.12 8.11
C ASP A 19 -7.75 1.89 7.55
N CYS A 20 -7.12 1.34 6.52
CA CYS A 20 -6.03 1.96 5.77
C CYS A 20 -6.12 1.57 4.29
N THR A 21 -6.17 2.58 3.42
CA THR A 21 -6.18 2.44 1.97
C THR A 21 -4.89 3.03 1.42
N ILE A 22 -4.15 2.23 0.66
CA ILE A 22 -2.92 2.67 0.00
C ILE A 22 -3.19 2.79 -1.49
N LYS A 23 -2.93 3.97 -2.03
CA LYS A 23 -3.05 4.29 -3.46
C LYS A 23 -1.68 4.56 -4.03
N LEU A 24 -1.31 3.80 -5.04
CA LEU A 24 -0.08 3.95 -5.81
C LEU A 24 -0.33 3.54 -7.26
N SER A 25 0.57 3.93 -8.15
CA SER A 25 0.51 3.46 -9.54
C SER A 25 0.96 1.99 -9.61
N LEU A 26 0.54 1.28 -10.66
CA LEU A 26 1.01 -0.10 -10.91
C LEU A 26 2.52 -0.14 -11.11
N ASP A 27 3.08 0.85 -11.83
CA ASP A 27 4.53 0.96 -12.07
C ASP A 27 5.32 1.14 -10.77
N ASP A 28 4.82 1.96 -9.84
CA ASP A 28 5.43 2.13 -8.52
C ASP A 28 5.29 0.85 -7.68
N LEU A 29 4.17 0.12 -7.79
CA LEU A 29 3.98 -1.17 -7.11
C LEU A 29 4.98 -2.22 -7.62
N GLU A 30 5.14 -2.34 -8.94
CA GLU A 30 6.13 -3.24 -9.55
C GLU A 30 7.54 -2.90 -9.09
N SER A 31 7.89 -1.60 -9.05
CA SER A 31 9.18 -1.13 -8.58
C SER A 31 9.41 -1.37 -7.08
N LEU A 32 8.34 -1.33 -6.26
CA LEU A 32 8.41 -1.68 -4.84
C LEU A 32 8.64 -3.18 -4.66
N ILE A 33 7.93 -4.02 -5.42
CA ILE A 33 8.05 -5.47 -5.36
C ILE A 33 9.42 -5.93 -5.89
N SER A 34 9.97 -5.28 -6.92
CA SER A 34 11.31 -5.57 -7.43
C SER A 34 12.43 -5.09 -6.51
N GLY A 35 12.13 -4.20 -5.56
CA GLY A 35 13.10 -3.58 -4.65
C GLY A 35 13.85 -2.39 -5.24
N ASP A 36 13.50 -1.96 -6.47
CA ASP A 36 14.08 -0.78 -7.12
C ASP A 36 13.58 0.53 -6.49
N LEU A 37 12.38 0.51 -5.92
CA LEU A 37 11.79 1.64 -5.22
C LEU A 37 11.78 1.39 -3.70
N ASN A 38 12.40 2.29 -2.95
CA ASN A 38 12.36 2.23 -1.49
C ASN A 38 10.97 2.71 -0.98
N PRO A 39 10.26 1.92 -0.16
CA PRO A 39 8.90 2.23 0.29
C PRO A 39 8.83 3.53 1.11
N THR A 40 9.83 3.79 1.95
CA THR A 40 9.90 5.03 2.74
C THR A 40 10.08 6.25 1.85
N MET A 41 10.97 6.18 0.84
CA MET A 41 11.14 7.28 -0.11
C MET A 41 9.90 7.50 -0.98
N ALA A 42 9.25 6.43 -1.44
CA ALA A 42 8.05 6.52 -2.25
C ALA A 42 6.87 7.16 -1.51
N PHE A 43 6.74 6.88 -0.21
CA PHE A 43 5.79 7.55 0.66
C PHE A 43 6.14 9.04 0.84
N MET A 44 7.40 9.34 1.17
CA MET A 44 7.85 10.73 1.35
C MET A 44 7.76 11.57 0.07
N SER A 45 7.94 10.95 -1.11
CA SER A 45 7.82 11.61 -2.41
C SER A 45 6.37 11.74 -2.88
N GLY A 46 5.40 11.21 -2.14
CA GLY A 46 3.97 11.24 -2.49
C GLY A 46 3.56 10.28 -3.61
N LYS A 47 4.43 9.33 -3.99
CA LYS A 47 4.12 8.25 -4.95
C LYS A 47 3.18 7.21 -4.34
N ILE A 48 3.38 6.94 -3.04
CA ILE A 48 2.45 6.17 -2.22
C ILE A 48 1.60 7.17 -1.46
N LYS A 49 0.29 7.15 -1.70
CA LYS A 49 -0.70 7.88 -0.92
C LYS A 49 -1.35 6.94 0.06
N VAL A 50 -1.41 7.35 1.31
CA VAL A 50 -2.08 6.63 2.38
C VAL A 50 -3.30 7.44 2.80
N GLU A 51 -4.45 6.79 2.82
CA GLU A 51 -5.71 7.33 3.33
C GLU A 51 -6.19 6.43 4.46
N GLY A 52 -6.48 7.00 5.63
CA GLY A 52 -6.87 6.24 6.83
C GLY A 52 -5.87 6.38 7.97
N ASP A 53 -5.74 5.35 8.79
CA ASP A 53 -4.87 5.39 9.97
C ASP A 53 -3.38 5.24 9.59
N MET A 54 -2.63 6.34 9.72
CA MET A 54 -1.18 6.37 9.46
C MET A 54 -0.39 5.38 10.32
N SER A 55 -0.88 4.98 11.50
CA SER A 55 -0.21 3.97 12.33
C SER A 55 -0.24 2.58 11.67
N VAL A 56 -1.33 2.26 10.96
CA VAL A 56 -1.49 1.02 10.19
C VAL A 56 -0.61 1.06 8.93
N ALA A 57 -0.50 2.22 8.28
CA ALA A 57 0.38 2.38 7.13
C ALA A 57 1.87 2.19 7.44
N MET A 58 2.30 2.66 8.61
CA MET A 58 3.66 2.40 9.10
C MET A 58 3.92 0.91 9.35
N ALA A 59 2.91 0.17 9.83
CA ALA A 59 3.00 -1.28 9.98
C ALA A 59 3.12 -2.00 8.62
N LEU A 60 2.38 -1.56 7.59
CA LEU A 60 2.55 -2.12 6.25
C LEU A 60 3.95 -1.83 5.70
N SER A 61 4.49 -0.61 5.90
CA SER A 61 5.86 -0.29 5.48
C SER A 61 6.92 -1.23 6.07
N GLN A 62 6.64 -1.90 7.20
CA GLN A 62 7.54 -2.90 7.79
C GLN A 62 7.38 -4.30 7.17
N LEU A 63 6.26 -4.60 6.51
CA LEU A 63 6.01 -5.89 5.84
C LEU A 63 6.61 -5.94 4.43
N ILE A 64 6.67 -4.78 3.77
CA ILE A 64 7.26 -4.59 2.43
C ILE A 64 8.73 -4.09 2.48
N GLY A 65 9.23 -3.76 3.67
CA GLY A 65 10.59 -3.29 3.92
C GLY A 65 11.57 -4.38 4.33
#